data_AF-A0A0T5ZYP0-F1
#
_entry.id   AF-A0A0T5ZYP0-F1
#
_cell.length_a   1.000
_cell.length_b   1.000
_cell.length_c   1.000
_cell.angle_alpha   90.00
_cell.angle_beta   90.00
_cell.angle_gamma   90.00
#
_symmetry.space_group_name_H-M   'P 1'
#
loop_
_entity.id
_entity.type
_entity.pdbx_description
1 polymer ?
#
loop_
_entity_poly.entity_id
_entity_poly.type
_entity_poly.pdbx_seq_one_letter_code
_entity_poly.pdbx_strand_id
1 'polypeptide(L)'
;MNKKLLLPLAVVVVLGLAWGGWTYLKNRGGVGEDATTPGGEDATAGSAECPVGGYWNAGGIEYKITGYENHSLGGSSQRLCCGTWENTGDNEKMKYCYGVGTGGYYIAWTSSAATGGQYVKSMESYTQGDKSCFKLYDAQEKVVTESCQ
;
A
#
# COMPACT_ATOMS: atom_id res chain seq x y z
N MET A 1 16.46 57.47 -49.35
CA MET A 1 15.44 56.59 -49.97
C MET A 1 15.37 55.32 -49.13
N ASN A 2 14.37 55.17 -48.25
CA ASN A 2 13.20 54.29 -48.42
C ASN A 2 13.59 52.89 -48.94
N LYS A 3 13.38 51.77 -48.23
CA LYS A 3 12.17 51.29 -47.53
C LYS A 3 12.57 50.42 -46.32
N LYS A 4 12.20 50.79 -45.10
CA LYS A 4 10.99 50.35 -44.38
C LYS A 4 10.94 48.83 -44.19
N LEU A 5 11.63 48.37 -43.15
CA LEU A 5 11.43 47.09 -42.48
C LEU A 5 10.01 47.10 -41.87
N LEU A 6 9.23 46.09 -42.20
CA LEU A 6 7.84 45.91 -41.76
C LEU A 6 7.74 45.78 -40.23
N LEU A 7 6.83 46.56 -39.65
CA LEU A 7 6.25 46.50 -38.31
C LEU A 7 4.73 46.70 -38.51
N PRO A 8 3.81 46.46 -37.56
CA PRO A 8 3.83 45.74 -36.26
C PRO A 8 2.51 44.93 -36.03
N LEU A 9 2.17 44.61 -34.77
CA LEU A 9 0.81 44.28 -34.26
C LEU A 9 0.32 42.81 -34.29
N ALA A 10 1.05 41.95 -33.57
CA ALA A 10 0.47 40.81 -32.84
C ALA A 10 1.39 40.53 -31.62
N VAL A 11 1.70 41.51 -30.78
CA VAL A 11 0.87 41.80 -29.58
C VAL A 11 0.55 40.47 -28.88
N VAL A 12 1.51 39.89 -28.15
CA VAL A 12 1.76 40.19 -26.72
C VAL A 12 0.52 39.92 -25.81
N VAL A 13 -0.53 39.24 -26.30
CA VAL A 13 -1.77 38.98 -25.52
C VAL A 13 -2.11 37.49 -25.32
N VAL A 14 -1.40 36.52 -25.91
CA VAL A 14 -1.64 35.08 -25.62
C VAL A 14 -0.66 34.50 -24.58
N LEU A 15 -0.04 35.37 -23.78
CA LEU A 15 0.80 34.99 -22.63
C LEU A 15 0.04 35.01 -21.29
N GLY A 16 -1.29 35.12 -21.29
CA GLY A 16 -2.05 35.37 -20.05
C GLY A 16 -3.24 34.47 -19.69
N LEU A 17 -3.80 33.65 -20.59
CA LEU A 17 -5.13 33.03 -20.36
C LEU A 17 -5.31 31.61 -20.91
N ALA A 18 -4.38 30.70 -20.63
CA ALA A 18 -4.63 29.25 -20.75
C ALA A 18 -4.08 28.44 -19.54
N TRP A 19 -3.81 29.14 -18.43
CA TRP A 19 -3.55 28.58 -17.10
C TRP A 19 -4.84 28.55 -16.25
N GLY A 20 -5.97 28.27 -16.88
CA GLY A 20 -7.25 28.15 -16.19
C GLY A 20 -8.15 27.22 -16.98
N GLY A 21 -8.32 25.97 -16.52
CA GLY A 21 -9.33 25.12 -17.13
C GLY A 21 -9.31 23.63 -16.82
N TRP A 22 -8.23 23.04 -16.29
CA TRP A 22 -8.19 21.58 -16.09
C TRP A 22 -7.99 21.09 -14.64
N THR A 23 -7.49 21.93 -13.73
CA THR A 23 -7.22 21.51 -12.34
C THR A 23 -8.26 21.96 -11.30
N TYR A 24 -9.30 22.68 -11.71
CA TYR A 24 -10.32 23.25 -10.80
C TYR A 24 -11.69 22.53 -10.81
N LEU A 25 -11.86 21.43 -11.54
CA LEU A 25 -13.17 20.76 -11.73
C LEU A 25 -13.32 19.38 -11.08
N LYS A 26 -12.56 19.06 -10.03
CA LYS A 26 -12.83 17.90 -9.15
C LYS A 26 -13.01 18.25 -7.67
N ASN A 27 -13.05 19.54 -7.34
CA ASN A 27 -13.18 20.04 -5.98
C ASN A 27 -14.43 20.91 -5.85
N ARG A 28 -15.63 20.32 -6.00
CA ARG A 28 -16.90 20.82 -5.41
C ARG A 28 -18.10 19.92 -5.73
N GLY A 29 -18.59 19.30 -4.67
CA GLY A 29 -19.91 18.70 -4.56
C GLY A 29 -19.85 17.68 -3.43
N GLY A 30 -20.22 17.97 -2.19
CA GLY A 30 -20.81 19.14 -1.57
C GLY A 30 -20.95 18.78 -0.08
N VAL A 31 -20.70 19.76 0.78
CA VAL A 31 -20.86 19.66 2.23
C VAL A 31 -22.32 19.41 2.59
N GLY A 32 -22.53 18.44 3.48
CA GLY A 32 -23.71 18.30 4.32
C GLY A 32 -23.23 17.72 5.64
N GLU A 33 -22.88 18.61 6.58
CA GLU A 33 -22.66 18.29 7.98
C GLU A 33 -24.00 17.85 8.59
N ASP A 34 -24.05 16.69 9.23
CA ASP A 34 -24.69 16.61 10.53
C ASP A 34 -24.11 15.47 11.37
N ALA A 35 -23.92 15.79 12.64
CA ALA A 35 -23.27 14.98 13.65
C ALA A 35 -24.11 13.76 14.04
N THR A 36 -23.43 12.65 14.40
CA THR A 36 -23.67 11.78 15.57
C THR A 36 -22.89 10.46 15.37
N THR A 37 -22.10 10.07 16.37
CA THR A 37 -21.28 8.84 16.46
C THR A 37 -22.04 7.55 16.08
N PRO A 38 -21.36 6.55 15.50
CA PRO A 38 -21.27 5.25 16.17
C PRO A 38 -19.81 4.78 16.21
N GLY A 39 -19.32 4.23 17.32
CA GLY A 39 -19.77 2.95 17.84
C GLY A 39 -18.85 1.90 17.23
N GLY A 40 -17.90 1.40 18.04
CA GLY A 40 -17.23 0.16 17.67
C GLY A 40 -18.26 -0.95 17.71
N GLU A 41 -18.29 -1.78 16.66
CA GLU A 41 -18.82 -3.13 16.64
C GLU A 41 -18.59 -3.72 15.24
N ASP A 42 -18.07 -4.94 15.23
CA ASP A 42 -18.11 -5.93 14.15
C ASP A 42 -17.47 -5.59 12.80
N ALA A 43 -16.18 -5.93 12.69
CA ALA A 43 -15.64 -6.46 11.44
C ALA A 43 -16.33 -7.81 11.14
N THR A 44 -17.56 -7.69 10.67
CA THR A 44 -18.45 -8.76 10.26
C THR A 44 -17.78 -9.52 9.12
N ALA A 45 -17.54 -10.81 9.36
CA ALA A 45 -17.06 -11.73 8.35
C ALA A 45 -18.07 -11.82 7.19
N GLY A 46 -17.75 -11.21 6.05
CA GLY A 46 -18.56 -11.30 4.84
C GLY A 46 -17.78 -10.77 3.65
N SER A 47 -17.33 -11.69 2.78
CA SER A 47 -16.57 -11.42 1.55
C SER A 47 -15.41 -10.47 1.75
N ALA A 48 -14.36 -10.92 2.44
CA ALA A 48 -13.21 -10.08 2.74
C ALA A 48 -12.69 -9.44 1.44
N GLU A 49 -12.70 -8.12 1.36
CA GLU A 49 -11.91 -7.35 0.42
C GLU A 49 -10.77 -6.70 1.21
N CYS A 50 -9.70 -6.29 0.55
CA CYS A 50 -8.60 -5.59 1.24
C CYS A 50 -9.09 -4.21 1.71
N PRO A 51 -9.17 -3.91 3.01
CA PRO A 51 -9.69 -2.64 3.51
C PRO A 51 -8.60 -1.57 3.42
N VAL A 52 -8.29 -1.12 2.20
CA VAL A 52 -7.19 -0.19 1.92
C VAL A 52 -7.36 1.11 2.70
N GLY A 53 -6.29 1.55 3.38
CA GLY A 53 -6.32 2.71 4.25
C GLY A 53 -6.88 2.43 5.65
N GLY A 54 -7.37 1.22 5.90
CA GLY A 54 -7.75 0.75 7.24
C GLY A 54 -6.54 0.84 8.18
N TYR A 55 -6.80 1.30 9.40
CA TYR A 55 -5.79 1.58 10.40
C TYR A 55 -6.35 1.31 11.79
N TRP A 56 -5.52 0.76 12.66
CA TRP A 56 -5.86 0.58 14.07
C TRP A 56 -4.58 0.60 14.91
N ASN A 57 -4.74 0.85 16.22
CA ASN A 57 -3.67 0.72 17.18
C ASN A 57 -4.04 -0.33 18.21
N ALA A 58 -3.09 -1.20 18.53
CA ALA A 58 -3.22 -2.16 19.62
C ALA A 58 -1.90 -2.20 20.39
N GLY A 59 -1.93 -1.90 21.69
CA GLY A 59 -0.77 -2.04 22.57
C GLY A 59 0.48 -1.24 22.16
N GLY A 60 0.31 -0.05 21.57
CA GLY A 60 1.44 0.78 21.09
C GLY A 60 2.00 0.38 19.72
N ILE A 61 1.34 -0.57 19.05
CA ILE A 61 1.64 -0.98 17.68
C ILE A 61 0.61 -0.33 16.75
N GLU A 62 1.12 0.44 15.81
CA GLU A 62 0.33 1.05 14.76
C GLU A 62 0.21 0.08 13.58
N TYR A 63 -1.01 -0.22 13.14
CA TYR A 63 -1.28 -1.06 11.98
C TYR A 63 -1.92 -0.24 10.87
N LYS A 64 -1.51 -0.50 9.63
CA LYS A 64 -2.04 0.19 8.44
C LYS A 64 -2.10 -0.74 7.24
N ILE A 65 -3.26 -0.85 6.59
CA ILE A 65 -3.41 -1.56 5.32
C ILE A 65 -3.05 -0.62 4.17
N THR A 66 -2.06 -1.01 3.37
CA THR A 66 -1.48 -0.17 2.31
C THR A 66 -2.13 -0.42 0.95
N GLY A 67 -2.64 -1.62 0.70
CA GLY A 67 -3.30 -1.95 -0.56
C GLY A 67 -2.93 -3.33 -1.08
N TYR A 68 -3.25 -3.57 -2.35
CA TYR A 68 -2.89 -4.83 -3.01
C TYR A 68 -1.49 -4.77 -3.63
N GLU A 69 -0.72 -5.84 -3.48
CA GLU A 69 0.55 -6.06 -4.17
C GLU A 69 0.59 -7.45 -4.79
N ASN A 70 1.40 -7.64 -5.84
CA ASN A 70 1.61 -8.94 -6.46
C ASN A 70 2.93 -9.55 -5.96
N HIS A 71 2.88 -10.78 -5.48
CA HIS A 71 4.05 -11.51 -4.97
C HIS A 71 4.14 -12.90 -5.58
N SER A 72 5.36 -13.33 -5.88
CA SER A 72 5.61 -14.72 -6.28
C SER A 72 5.74 -15.60 -5.05
N LEU A 73 4.84 -16.56 -4.90
CA LEU A 73 4.79 -17.54 -3.81
C LEU A 73 4.59 -18.93 -4.40
N GLY A 74 5.43 -19.90 -4.00
CA GLY A 74 5.34 -21.26 -4.53
C GLY A 74 5.47 -21.36 -6.06
N GLY A 75 6.15 -20.40 -6.69
CA GLY A 75 6.32 -20.32 -8.16
C GLY A 75 5.15 -19.70 -8.93
N SER A 76 4.11 -19.20 -8.24
CA SER A 76 2.97 -18.52 -8.86
C SER A 76 2.83 -17.08 -8.36
N SER A 77 2.42 -16.17 -9.25
CA SER A 77 2.11 -14.79 -8.86
C SER A 77 0.74 -14.73 -8.17
N GLN A 78 0.71 -14.15 -6.98
CA GLN A 78 -0.47 -13.99 -6.14
C GLN A 78 -0.72 -12.51 -5.85
N ARG A 79 -1.96 -12.07 -6.00
CA ARG A 79 -2.38 -10.72 -5.60
C ARG A 79 -2.82 -10.74 -4.13
N LEU A 80 -2.05 -10.10 -3.26
CA LEU A 80 -2.21 -10.15 -1.81
C LEU A 80 -2.58 -8.78 -1.25
N CYS A 81 -3.36 -8.75 -0.17
CA CYS A 81 -3.62 -7.54 0.61
C CYS A 81 -2.49 -7.30 1.57
N CYS A 82 -1.88 -6.13 1.50
CA CYS A 82 -0.69 -5.77 2.24
C CYS A 82 -0.98 -4.69 3.29
N GLY A 83 -0.19 -4.75 4.35
CA GLY A 83 -0.15 -3.74 5.37
C GLY A 83 1.22 -3.64 6.01
N THR A 84 1.34 -2.67 6.89
CA THR A 84 2.49 -2.47 7.75
C THR A 84 2.05 -2.43 9.19
N TRP A 85 2.95 -2.80 10.09
CA TRP A 85 2.85 -2.36 11.46
C TRP A 85 4.19 -1.83 11.96
N GLU A 86 4.13 -0.88 12.88
CA GLU A 86 5.29 -0.28 13.51
C GLU A 86 5.11 -0.32 15.02
N ASN A 87 6.05 -0.95 15.72
CA ASN A 87 6.14 -0.87 17.16
C ASN A 87 6.94 0.38 17.51
N THR A 88 6.23 1.38 18.02
CA THR A 88 6.78 2.69 18.33
C THR A 88 7.79 2.69 19.48
N GLY A 89 7.82 1.63 20.31
CA GLY A 89 8.79 1.47 21.40
C GLY A 89 10.14 0.90 20.96
N ASP A 90 10.13 -0.06 20.04
CA ASP A 90 11.32 -0.85 19.70
C ASP A 90 11.93 -0.49 18.32
N ASN A 91 11.33 0.48 17.62
CA ASN A 91 11.65 0.82 16.22
C ASN A 91 11.61 -0.40 15.27
N GLU A 92 10.83 -1.42 15.63
CA GLU A 92 10.59 -2.57 14.79
C GLU A 92 9.44 -2.27 13.84
N LYS A 93 9.67 -2.59 12.56
CA LYS A 93 8.67 -2.44 11.52
C LYS A 93 8.45 -3.77 10.85
N MET A 94 7.21 -4.07 10.52
CA MET A 94 6.88 -5.22 9.70
C MET A 94 6.05 -4.75 8.51
N LYS A 95 6.35 -5.33 7.36
CA LYS A 95 5.44 -5.36 6.21
C LYS A 95 4.90 -6.78 6.13
N TYR A 96 3.62 -6.92 5.88
CA TYR A 96 2.98 -8.21 5.72
C TYR A 96 1.96 -8.14 4.59
N CYS A 97 1.77 -9.26 3.89
CA CYS A 97 0.71 -9.41 2.91
C CYS A 97 0.04 -10.77 3.07
N TYR A 98 -1.27 -10.80 2.91
CA TYR A 98 -2.09 -11.99 3.07
C TYR A 98 -3.07 -12.17 1.90
N GLY A 99 -3.35 -13.44 1.60
CA GLY A 99 -4.38 -13.83 0.65
C GLY A 99 -5.75 -13.45 1.20
N VAL A 100 -6.56 -12.81 0.37
CA VAL A 100 -7.93 -12.44 0.75
C VAL A 100 -8.87 -13.57 0.31
N GLY A 101 -9.64 -14.13 1.25
CA GLY A 101 -10.51 -15.29 1.00
C GLY A 101 -9.86 -16.62 1.36
N THR A 102 -10.12 -17.68 0.58
CA THR A 102 -9.60 -19.03 0.84
C THR A 102 -8.26 -19.25 0.14
N GLY A 103 -7.18 -18.98 0.84
CA GLY A 103 -5.83 -19.28 0.38
C GLY A 103 -4.85 -18.88 1.46
N GLY A 104 -4.17 -19.86 2.06
CA GLY A 104 -3.16 -19.67 3.12
C GLY A 104 -1.89 -18.96 2.66
N TYR A 105 -2.01 -18.02 1.74
CA TYR A 105 -0.93 -17.19 1.24
C TYR A 105 -0.62 -16.10 2.25
N TYR A 106 0.61 -16.07 2.72
CA TYR A 106 1.11 -15.04 3.60
C TYR A 106 2.57 -14.78 3.27
N ILE A 107 3.01 -13.54 3.40
CA ILE A 107 4.39 -13.16 3.23
C ILE A 107 4.68 -11.98 4.15
N ALA A 108 5.80 -12.02 4.86
CA ALA A 108 6.18 -10.97 5.79
C ALA A 108 7.66 -10.59 5.64
N TRP A 109 7.93 -9.33 5.92
CA TRP A 109 9.25 -8.74 6.01
C TRP A 109 9.36 -8.00 7.33
N THR A 110 10.49 -8.16 8.00
CA THR A 110 10.81 -7.44 9.23
C THR A 110 11.95 -6.46 8.99
N SER A 111 11.88 -5.33 9.67
CA SER A 111 12.93 -4.33 9.76
C SER A 111 13.20 -4.06 11.24
N SER A 112 14.47 -4.18 11.63
CA SER A 112 14.94 -3.97 13.00
C SER A 112 16.37 -3.45 12.98
N ALA A 113 16.92 -3.15 14.15
CA ALA A 113 18.35 -2.83 14.28
C ALA A 113 19.25 -3.96 13.74
N ALA A 114 18.85 -5.23 13.92
CA ALA A 114 19.61 -6.38 13.43
C ALA A 114 19.71 -6.45 11.89
N THR A 115 18.75 -5.86 11.19
CA THR A 115 18.71 -5.81 9.72
C THR A 115 19.23 -4.46 9.17
N GLY A 116 19.78 -3.60 10.03
CA GLY A 116 20.19 -2.25 9.65
C GLY A 116 19.02 -1.35 9.22
N GLY A 117 17.81 -1.63 9.72
CA GLY A 117 16.58 -0.93 9.34
C GLY A 117 16.04 -1.30 7.96
N GLN A 118 16.65 -2.26 7.26
CA GLN A 118 16.13 -2.77 5.99
C GLN A 118 15.03 -3.80 6.23
N TYR A 119 14.00 -3.79 5.38
CA TYR A 119 13.03 -4.88 5.33
C TYR A 119 13.68 -6.11 4.70
N VAL A 120 13.78 -7.18 5.46
CA VAL A 120 14.22 -8.50 4.99
C VAL A 120 13.05 -9.47 5.08
N LYS A 121 12.85 -10.31 4.07
CA LYS A 121 11.81 -11.33 4.10
C LYS A 121 12.09 -12.25 5.29
N SER A 122 11.07 -12.49 6.11
CA SER A 122 11.17 -13.32 7.31
C SER A 122 10.34 -14.59 7.21
N MET A 123 9.24 -14.55 6.46
CA MET A 123 8.32 -15.67 6.33
C MET A 123 7.56 -15.63 5.01
N GLU A 124 7.27 -16.80 4.47
CA GLU A 124 6.15 -16.96 3.54
C GLU A 124 5.38 -18.25 3.84
N SER A 125 4.07 -18.25 3.60
CA SER A 125 3.24 -19.45 3.53
C SER A 125 2.44 -19.45 2.23
N TYR A 126 2.18 -20.63 1.70
CA TYR A 126 1.44 -20.82 0.45
C TYR A 126 0.84 -22.21 0.37
N THR A 127 -0.18 -22.37 -0.46
CA THR A 127 -0.77 -23.67 -0.76
C THR A 127 -0.13 -24.29 -1.99
N GLN A 128 0.20 -25.58 -1.93
CA GLN A 128 0.72 -26.37 -3.05
C GLN A 128 -0.11 -27.64 -3.19
N GLY A 129 -1.10 -27.62 -4.10
CA GLY A 129 -2.09 -28.69 -4.19
C GLY A 129 -2.97 -28.72 -2.94
N ASP A 130 -3.00 -29.87 -2.27
CA ASP A 130 -3.69 -30.09 -1.00
C ASP A 130 -2.85 -29.71 0.24
N LYS A 131 -1.57 -29.38 0.04
CA LYS A 131 -0.63 -29.08 1.12
C LYS A 131 -0.55 -27.61 1.46
N SER A 132 -0.29 -27.32 2.74
CA SER A 132 0.11 -26.01 3.23
C SER A 132 1.61 -25.99 3.46
N CYS A 133 2.30 -25.09 2.78
CA CYS A 133 3.73 -24.90 2.86
C CYS A 133 4.07 -23.61 3.62
N PHE A 134 5.18 -23.62 4.36
CA PHE A 134 5.79 -22.41 4.92
C PHE A 134 7.30 -22.44 4.77
N LYS A 135 7.89 -21.25 4.68
CA LYS A 135 9.33 -21.02 4.77
C LYS A 135 9.62 -19.93 5.78
N LEU A 136 10.68 -20.14 6.54
CA LEU A 136 11.30 -19.15 7.40
C LEU A 136 12.64 -18.75 6.83
N TYR A 137 12.96 -17.47 6.97
CA TYR A 137 14.18 -16.88 6.44
C TYR A 137 15.01 -16.26 7.57
N ASP A 138 16.33 -16.33 7.45
CA ASP A 138 17.24 -15.56 8.30
C ASP A 138 17.34 -14.08 7.85
N ALA A 139 18.14 -13.29 8.57
CA ALA A 139 18.37 -11.88 8.25
C ALA A 139 19.11 -11.65 6.91
N GLN A 140 19.66 -12.69 6.29
CA GLN A 140 20.26 -12.65 4.95
C GLN A 140 19.32 -13.22 3.88
N GLU A 141 18.03 -13.38 4.21
CA GLU A 141 16.99 -13.95 3.35
C GLU A 141 17.30 -15.38 2.86
N LYS A 142 18.08 -16.15 3.62
CA LYS A 142 18.28 -17.57 3.35
C LYS A 142 17.22 -18.39 4.06
N VAL A 143 16.71 -19.41 3.36
CA VAL A 143 15.73 -20.34 3.95
C VAL A 143 16.41 -21.14 5.06
N VAL A 144 15.92 -20.96 6.29
CA VAL A 144 16.38 -21.73 7.47
C VAL A 144 15.48 -22.91 7.79
N THR A 145 14.23 -22.85 7.36
CA THR A 145 13.26 -23.93 7.55
C THR A 145 12.23 -23.87 6.43
N GLU A 146 11.92 -25.04 5.87
CA GLU A 146 10.84 -25.23 4.91
C GLU A 146 10.07 -26.50 5.30
N SER A 147 8.74 -26.43 5.25
CA SER A 147 7.88 -27.59 5.47
C SER A 147 6.60 -27.45 4.66
N CYS A 148 6.10 -28.58 4.15
CA CYS A 148 4.82 -28.69 3.47
C CYS A 148 4.08 -29.89 4.07
N GLN A 149 2.91 -29.63 4.65
CA GLN A 149 2.05 -30.65 5.25
C GLN A 149 0.75 -30.78 4.47
#